data_AF-A0A9Q4FZM4-F1
#
_entry.id   AF-A0A9Q4FZM4-F1
#
_cell.length_a   1.000
_cell.length_b   1.000
_cell.length_c   1.000
_cell.angle_alpha   90.00
_cell.angle_beta   90.00
_cell.angle_gamma   90.00
#
_symmetry.space_group_name_H-M   'P 1'
#
loop_
_entity.id
_entity.type
_entity.pdbx_description
1 polymer ?
#
loop_
_entity_poly.entity_id
_entity_poly.type
_entity_poly.pdbx_seq_one_letter_code
_entity_poly.pdbx_strand_id
1 'polypeptide(L)' 'MKNVGCYLVTKGKFEQSVLPEKLLLQLVKHLREKGKETVHFSDYSIEVEGIYIPAKGSETKLMCLGDAE' A
#
# COMPACT_ATOMS: atom_id res chain seq x y z
N MET A 1 -1.53 -14.01 14.33
CA MET A 1 -1.81 -13.19 13.13
C MET A 1 -0.74 -12.13 13.04
N LYS A 2 0.01 -12.04 11.93
CA LYS A 2 1.11 -11.08 11.79
C LYS A 2 0.59 -9.81 11.13
N ASN A 3 0.86 -8.66 11.75
CA ASN A 3 0.59 -7.35 11.17
C ASN A 3 1.85 -6.86 10.44
N VAL A 4 1.66 -6.24 9.29
CA VAL A 4 2.75 -5.73 8.44
C VAL A 4 2.58 -4.23 8.31
N GLY A 5 3.61 -3.48 8.72
CA GLY A 5 3.69 -2.05 8.44
C GLY A 5 3.97 -1.83 6.95
N CYS A 6 3.18 -1.00 6.31
CA CYS A 6 3.26 -0.70 4.89
C CYS A 6 2.83 0.75 4.63
N TYR A 7 3.00 1.18 3.38
CA TYR A 7 2.42 2.41 2.87
C TYR A 7 1.43 2.06 1.78
N LEU A 8 0.23 2.62 1.87
CA LEU A 8 -0.78 2.59 0.83
C LEU A 8 -0.54 3.78 -0.09
N VAL A 9 -0.46 3.54 -1.39
CA VAL A 9 -0.27 4.59 -2.40
C VAL A 9 -1.64 5.06 -2.85
N THR A 10 -1.91 6.35 -2.74
CA THR A 10 -3.17 6.99 -3.17
C THR A 10 -2.87 8.34 -3.82
N LYS A 11 -3.23 8.51 -5.09
CA LYS A 11 -3.00 9.75 -5.86
C LYS A 11 -1.54 10.22 -5.78
N GLY A 12 -0.59 9.28 -5.91
CA GLY A 12 0.84 9.54 -5.79
C GLY A 12 1.36 9.87 -4.39
N LYS A 13 0.50 9.81 -3.35
CA LYS A 13 0.90 10.01 -1.95
C LYS A 13 1.02 8.68 -1.21
N PHE A 14 1.88 8.65 -0.20
CA PHE A 14 2.09 7.49 0.65
C PHE A 14 1.38 7.69 1.99
N GLU A 15 0.44 6.81 2.30
CA GLU A 15 -0.27 6.80 3.57
C GLU A 15 0.20 5.60 4.40
N GLN A 16 0.74 5.88 5.59
CA GLN A 16 1.26 4.84 6.46
C GLN A 16 0.12 4.01 7.05
N SER A 17 0.23 2.68 6.96
CA SER A 17 -0.79 1.78 7.48
C SER A 17 -0.18 0.51 8.07
N VAL A 18 -0.96 -0.18 8.89
CA VAL A 18 -0.62 -1.48 9.46
C VAL A 18 -1.77 -2.43 9.14
N LEU A 19 -1.50 -3.42 8.30
CA LEU A 19 -2.52 -4.37 7.85
C LEU A 19 -2.19 -5.79 8.30
N PRO A 20 -3.20 -6.60 8.65
CA PRO A 20 -3.04 -8.04 8.76
C PRO A 20 -2.53 -8.63 7.45
N GLU A 21 -1.56 -9.54 7.53
CA GLU A 21 -0.92 -10.17 6.36
C GLU A 21 -1.93 -10.74 5.35
N LYS A 22 -2.99 -11.40 5.84
CA LYS A 22 -4.04 -11.96 4.97
C LYS A 22 -4.78 -10.89 4.16
N LEU A 23 -5.10 -9.74 4.77
CA LEU A 23 -5.77 -8.64 4.09
C LEU A 23 -4.83 -7.95 3.11
N LEU A 24 -3.54 -7.81 3.48
CA LEU A 24 -2.53 -7.26 2.59
C LEU A 24 -2.39 -8.09 1.32
N LEU A 25 -2.33 -9.42 1.43
CA LEU A 25 -2.26 -10.32 0.28
C LEU A 25 -3.51 -10.23 -0.62
N GLN A 26 -4.70 -10.09 -0.02
CA GLN A 26 -5.94 -9.87 -0.77
C GLN A 26 -5.92 -8.53 -1.52
N LEU A 27 -5.47 -7.46 -0.86
CA LEU A 27 -5.35 -6.15 -1.47
C LEU A 27 -4.35 -6.17 -2.64
N VAL A 28 -3.17 -6.78 -2.48
CA VAL A 28 -2.20 -6.96 -3.57
C VAL A 28 -2.83 -7.70 -4.76
N LYS A 29 -3.59 -8.76 -4.51
CA LYS A 29 -4.28 -9.51 -5.56
C LYS A 29 -5.28 -8.62 -6.30
N HIS A 30 -6.13 -7.89 -5.59
CA HIS A 30 -7.13 -7.01 -6.20
C HIS A 30 -6.48 -5.87 -6.99
N LEU A 31 -5.43 -5.25 -6.47
CA LEU A 31 -4.67 -4.21 -7.18
C LEU A 31 -4.06 -4.75 -8.47
N ARG A 32 -3.57 -5.99 -8.49
CA ARG A 32 -3.05 -6.63 -9.71
C ARG A 32 -4.14 -6.89 -10.74
N GLU A 33 -5.35 -7.21 -10.31
CA GLU A 33 -6.48 -7.53 -11.20
C GLU A 33 -7.21 -6.27 -11.71
N LYS A 34 -7.36 -5.24 -10.87
CA LYS A 34 -8.20 -4.07 -11.12
C LYS A 34 -7.42 -2.76 -11.28
N GLY A 35 -6.15 -2.73 -10.91
CA GLY A 35 -5.32 -1.51 -10.83
C GLY A 35 -5.58 -0.65 -9.60
N LYS A 36 -6.80 -0.65 -9.06
CA LYS A 36 -7.21 0.15 -7.89
C LYS A 36 -8.19 -0.59 -6.99
N GLU A 37 -8.22 -0.26 -5.70
CA GLU A 37 -9.16 -0.82 -4.72
C GLU A 37 -9.47 0.19 -3.62
N THR A 38 -10.72 0.19 -3.12
CA THR A 38 -11.10 1.06 -2.00
C THR A 38 -10.79 0.37 -0.68
N VAL A 39 -10.01 1.04 0.18
CA VAL A 39 -9.70 0.58 1.54
C VAL A 39 -10.46 1.44 2.54
N HIS A 40 -11.16 0.78 3.46
CA HIS A 40 -11.93 1.43 4.50
C HIS A 40 -11.18 1.41 5.84
N PHE A 41 -10.96 2.60 6.39
CA PHE A 41 -10.51 2.81 7.76
C PHE A 41 -11.70 3.10 8.67
N SER A 42 -11.47 3.21 9.97
CA SER A 42 -12.50 3.50 10.97
C SER A 42 -13.26 4.81 10.71
N ASP A 43 -12.58 5.77 10.11
CA ASP A 43 -12.94 7.18 10.06
C ASP A 43 -13.00 7.75 8.63
N TYR A 44 -12.41 7.05 7.66
CA TYR A 44 -12.45 7.46 6.25
C TYR A 44 -12.21 6.27 5.32
N SER A 45 -12.26 6.53 4.01
CA SER A 45 -11.94 5.55 2.98
C SER A 45 -11.02 6.18 1.94
N ILE A 46 -10.10 5.39 1.40
CA ILE A 46 -9.16 5.85 0.37
C ILE A 46 -9.21 4.90 -0.83
N GLU A 47 -8.98 5.46 -2.01
CA GLU A 47 -8.71 4.68 -3.22
C GLU A 47 -7.20 4.40 -3.27
N VAL A 48 -6.83 3.13 -3.15
CA VAL A 48 -5.45 2.66 -3.19
C VAL A 48 -5.12 2.21 -4.60
N GLU A 49 -3.97 2.64 -5.12
CA GLU A 49 -3.44 2.25 -6.44
C GLU A 49 -2.14 1.43 -6.33
N GLY A 50 -1.57 1.32 -5.13
CA GLY A 50 -0.34 0.57 -4.90
C GLY A 50 -0.04 0.35 -3.42
N ILE A 51 0.93 -0.52 -3.17
CA ILE A 51 1.43 -0.81 -1.81
C ILE A 51 2.95 -0.78 -1.86
N TYR A 52 3.55 -0.13 -0.86
CA TYR A 52 4.99 -0.20 -0.60
C TYR A 52 5.24 -0.80 0.79
N ILE A 53 6.05 -1.86 0.85
CA ILE A 53 6.43 -2.53 2.10
C ILE A 53 7.91 -2.23 2.37
N PRO A 54 8.25 -1.41 3.37
CA PRO A 54 9.65 -1.14 3.70
C PRO A 54 10.32 -2.40 4.28
N ALA A 55 11.54 -2.68 3.86
CA ALA A 55 12.33 -3.76 4.43
C ALA A 55 12.67 -3.47 5.90
N LYS A 56 12.54 -4.47 6.76
CA LYS A 56 12.83 -4.34 8.20
C LYS A 56 14.30 -3.96 8.40
N GLY A 57 14.55 -2.85 9.09
CA GLY A 57 15.91 -2.37 9.37
C GLY A 57 16.60 -1.68 8.19
N SER A 58 15.88 -1.44 7.08
CA SER A 58 16.43 -0.68 5.97
C SER A 58 16.41 0.81 6.28
N GLU A 59 17.59 1.41 6.37
CA GLU A 59 17.76 2.88 6.37
C GLU A 59 17.64 3.46 4.95
N THR A 60 17.78 2.60 3.93
CA THR A 60 17.70 3.00 2.53
C THR A 60 16.24 2.96 2.06
N LYS A 61 15.74 4.11 1.58
CA LYS A 61 14.42 4.23 0.93
C LYS A 61 14.66 4.48 -0.56
N LEU A 62 14.34 3.50 -1.40
CA LEU A 62 14.35 3.68 -2.85
C LEU A 62 13.00 4.27 -3.27
N MET A 63 13.03 5.46 -3.85
CA MET A 63 11.87 6.11 -4.46
C MET A 63 11.98 5.92 -5.98
N CYS A 64 11.10 5.14 -6.56
CA CYS A 64 10.95 5.06 -8.02
C CYS A 64 9.91 6.10 -8.42
N LEU A 65 10.32 7.12 -9.15
CA LEU A 65 9.41 8.02 -9.85
C LEU A 65 9.00 7.33 -11.15
N GLY A 66 7.69 7.20 -11.38
CA GLY A 66 7.21 6.76 -12.70
C GLY A 66 7.56 7.82 -13.74
N ASP A 67 7.84 7.39 -14.98
CA ASP A 67 8.00 8.33 -16.09
C ASP A 67 6.70 9.14 -16.22
N ALA A 68 6.85 10.45 -16.18
CA ALA A 68 5.78 11.38 -16.52
C ALA A 68 5.69 11.45 -18.04
N GLU A 69 5.09 10.43 -18.66
CA GLU A 69 4.60 10.46 -20.04
C GLU A 69 3.11 10.07 -20.10
#